data_AF-L9XY16-F1
#
_entry.id   AF-L9XY16-F1
#
_cell.length_a   1.000
_cell.length_b   1.000
_cell.length_c   1.000
_cell.angle_alpha   90.00
_cell.angle_beta   90.00
_cell.angle_gamma   90.00
#
_symmetry.space_group_name_H-M   'P 1'
#
loop_
_entity.id
_entity.type
_entity.pdbx_description
1 polymer ?
#
loop_
_entity_poly.entity_id
_entity_poly.type
_entity_poly.pdbx_seq_one_letter_code
_entity_poly.pdbx_strand_id
1 'polypeptide(L)'
;METTIVEQNGRMLARVEGDDRVFEVSFDTIEPTDVTLRFIRDDNRVGSIYNDDGTNRTMARLTTARDGADFISVEVPKEFVADLLVAASEAGRVSDDTALEGYRLRML
;
A
#
# COMPACT_ATOMS: atom_id res chain seq x y z
N MET A 1 4.57 1.25 16.08
CA MET A 1 4.52 1.93 14.77
C MET A 1 3.32 2.83 14.77
N GLU A 2 3.50 4.08 14.37
CA GLU A 2 2.43 5.06 14.22
C GLU A 2 1.92 5.02 12.77
N THR A 3 0.60 5.05 12.60
CA THR A 3 -0.06 4.96 11.30
C THR A 3 -0.85 6.22 11.02
N THR A 4 -0.89 6.65 9.77
CA THR A 4 -1.74 7.76 9.33
C THR A 4 -2.31 7.42 7.97
N ILE A 5 -3.64 7.44 7.86
CA ILE A 5 -4.37 7.25 6.61
C ILE A 5 -5.41 8.36 6.53
N VAL A 6 -5.26 9.27 5.58
CA VAL A 6 -6.12 10.45 5.44
C VAL A 6 -6.29 10.84 3.98
N GLU A 7 -7.41 11.49 3.65
CA GLU A 7 -7.54 12.20 2.37
C GLU A 7 -6.99 13.63 2.52
N GLN A 8 -6.11 14.04 1.62
CA GLN A 8 -5.50 15.37 1.58
C GLN A 8 -5.29 15.82 0.12
N ASN A 9 -5.72 17.04 -0.20
CA ASN A 9 -5.57 17.63 -1.54
C ASN A 9 -6.12 16.75 -2.69
N GLY A 10 -7.26 16.07 -2.46
CA GLY A 10 -7.88 15.18 -3.43
C GLY A 10 -7.16 13.83 -3.62
N ARG A 11 -6.20 13.50 -2.75
CA ARG A 11 -5.46 12.24 -2.76
C ARG A 11 -5.53 11.55 -1.42
N MET A 12 -5.34 10.24 -1.42
CA MET A 12 -5.09 9.51 -0.18
C MET A 12 -3.61 9.64 0.19
N LEU A 13 -3.32 9.76 1.48
CA LEU A 13 -2.00 9.67 2.08
C LEU A 13 -2.00 8.48 3.04
N ALA A 14 -1.07 7.56 2.85
CA ALA A 14 -0.87 6.41 3.73
C ALA A 14 0.58 6.42 4.25
N ARG A 15 0.72 6.41 5.57
CA ARG A 15 2.00 6.57 6.27
C ARG A 15 2.12 5.57 7.42
N VAL A 16 3.28 4.94 7.54
CA VAL A 16 3.72 4.14 8.67
C VAL A 16 5.07 4.66 9.12
N GLU A 17 5.18 5.00 10.40
CA GLU A 17 6.44 5.40 11.04
C GLU A 17 6.79 4.42 12.16
N GLY A 18 8.03 3.94 12.15
CA GLY A 18 8.66 3.21 13.24
C GLY A 18 10.01 3.84 13.58
N ASP A 19 10.64 3.36 14.65
CA ASP A 19 11.88 3.93 15.17
C ASP A 19 13.05 3.95 14.16
N ASP A 20 13.07 3.00 13.23
CA ASP A 20 14.16 2.79 12.25
C ASP A 20 13.77 3.13 10.81
N ARG A 21 12.48 3.37 10.52
CA ARG A 21 11.97 3.46 9.14
C ARG A 21 10.66 4.20 9.02
N VAL A 22 10.48 4.85 7.86
CA VAL A 22 9.23 5.50 7.46
C VAL A 22 8.82 4.99 6.08
N PHE A 23 7.55 4.61 5.96
CA PHE A 23 6.86 4.44 4.69
C PHE A 23 5.84 5.57 4.55
N GLU A 24 5.87 6.29 3.44
CA GLU A 24 4.87 7.31 3.13
C GLU A 24 4.58 7.29 1.64
N VAL A 25 3.30 7.20 1.28
CA VAL A 25 2.84 7.21 -0.11
C VAL A 25 1.57 8.04 -0.24
N SER A 26 1.54 8.88 -1.27
CA SER A 26 0.33 9.56 -1.71
C SER A 26 -0.11 9.02 -3.06
N PHE A 27 -1.40 8.71 -3.19
CA PHE A 27 -1.96 8.04 -4.36
C PHE A 27 -3.37 8.51 -4.68
N ASP A 28 -3.77 8.32 -5.94
CA ASP A 28 -5.11 8.61 -6.43
C ASP A 28 -6.01 7.37 -6.28
N THR A 29 -5.49 6.18 -6.63
CA THR A 29 -6.23 4.91 -6.61
C THR A 29 -5.32 3.77 -6.13
N ILE A 30 -5.92 2.75 -5.51
CA ILE A 30 -5.32 1.45 -5.23
C ILE A 30 -5.78 0.44 -6.27
N GLU A 31 -4.81 -0.26 -6.87
CA GLU A 31 -5.05 -1.41 -7.74
C GLU A 31 -4.64 -2.70 -7.04
N PRO A 32 -5.60 -3.47 -6.49
CA PRO A 32 -5.32 -4.77 -5.92
C PRO A 32 -5.14 -5.84 -7.00
N THR A 33 -4.25 -6.79 -6.73
CA THR A 33 -4.18 -8.13 -7.33
C THR A 33 -4.30 -9.16 -6.22
N ASP A 34 -4.32 -10.47 -6.53
CA ASP A 34 -4.41 -11.51 -5.51
C ASP A 34 -3.33 -11.44 -4.41
N VAL A 35 -2.15 -10.87 -4.68
CA VAL A 35 -0.98 -10.88 -3.76
C VAL A 35 -0.26 -9.53 -3.67
N THR A 36 -0.70 -8.51 -4.40
CA THR A 36 -0.05 -7.20 -4.43
C THR A 36 -1.08 -6.09 -4.50
N LEU A 37 -0.90 -5.10 -3.65
CA LEU A 37 -1.66 -3.87 -3.64
C LEU A 37 -0.79 -2.79 -4.26
N ARG A 38 -1.20 -2.18 -5.36
CA ARG A 38 -0.42 -1.15 -6.05
C ARG A 38 -1.00 0.22 -5.76
N PHE A 39 -0.13 1.19 -5.54
CA PHE A 39 -0.50 2.59 -5.41
C PHE A 39 -0.32 3.29 -6.74
N ILE A 40 -1.40 3.85 -7.28
CA ILE A 40 -1.40 4.55 -8.56
C ILE A 40 -1.58 6.04 -8.32
N ARG A 41 -0.71 6.83 -8.93
CA ARG A 41 -0.79 8.29 -8.95
C ARG A 41 -0.49 8.79 -10.34
N ASP A 42 -1.34 9.68 -10.86
CA ASP A 42 -1.20 10.26 -12.21
C ASP A 42 -0.95 9.15 -13.26
N ASP A 43 -1.75 8.06 -13.21
CA ASP A 43 -1.65 6.83 -14.03
C ASP A 43 -0.34 6.03 -13.92
N ASN A 44 0.51 6.36 -12.94
CA ASN A 44 1.79 5.69 -12.70
C ASN A 44 1.79 4.96 -11.37
N ARG A 45 2.41 3.77 -11.34
CA ARG A 45 2.66 3.07 -10.07
C ARG A 45 3.73 3.80 -9.27
N VAL A 46 3.37 4.25 -8.08
CA VAL A 46 4.27 4.95 -7.14
C VAL A 46 4.66 4.11 -5.92
N GLY A 47 4.03 2.95 -5.75
CA GLY A 47 4.44 1.99 -4.74
C GLY A 47 3.60 0.72 -4.75
N SER A 48 3.87 -0.15 -3.79
CA SER A 48 3.07 -1.36 -3.57
C SER A 48 3.23 -1.94 -2.18
N ILE A 49 2.23 -2.69 -1.74
CA ILE A 49 2.28 -3.59 -0.59
C ILE A 49 2.10 -5.04 -1.05
N TYR A 50 2.99 -5.94 -0.67
CA TYR A 50 3.00 -7.34 -1.08
C TYR A 50 3.40 -8.26 0.07
N ASN A 51 3.13 -9.56 -0.04
CA ASN A 51 3.62 -10.56 0.92
C ASN A 51 5.04 -10.96 0.52
N ASP A 52 5.95 -10.95 1.47
CA ASP A 52 7.31 -11.44 1.24
C ASP A 52 7.32 -12.97 1.21
N ASP A 53 7.53 -13.52 0.01
CA ASP A 53 7.40 -14.94 -0.30
C ASP A 53 8.19 -15.81 0.70
N GLY A 54 7.51 -16.83 1.24
CA GLY A 54 8.07 -17.69 2.28
C GLY A 54 8.02 -17.12 3.70
N THR A 55 7.38 -15.96 3.90
CA THR A 55 7.18 -15.36 5.23
C THR A 55 5.72 -14.95 5.46
N ASN A 56 5.40 -14.58 6.70
CA ASN A 56 4.10 -13.96 7.05
C ASN A 56 4.17 -12.43 7.04
N ARG A 57 5.24 -11.85 6.48
CA ARG A 57 5.50 -10.40 6.54
C ARG A 57 4.85 -9.70 5.36
N THR A 58 4.26 -8.56 5.66
CA THR A 58 3.71 -7.66 4.65
C THR A 58 4.71 -6.54 4.42
N MET A 59 5.17 -6.40 3.18
CA MET A 59 6.24 -5.48 2.80
C MET A 59 5.68 -4.37 1.93
N ALA A 60 6.05 -3.13 2.23
CA ALA A 60 5.75 -1.95 1.43
C ALA A 60 7.01 -1.48 0.70
N ARG A 61 6.84 -1.04 -0.54
CA ARG A 61 7.93 -0.55 -1.39
C ARG A 61 7.46 0.66 -2.21
N LEU A 62 8.29 1.69 -2.29
CA LEU A 62 8.08 2.82 -3.20
C LEU A 62 8.65 2.50 -4.59
N THR A 63 7.96 2.98 -5.62
CA THR A 63 8.41 2.91 -7.01
C THR A 63 9.01 4.25 -7.40
N THR A 64 10.28 4.24 -7.81
CA THR A 64 10.99 5.45 -8.27
C THR A 64 11.26 5.39 -9.75
N ALA A 65 11.42 6.56 -10.38
CA ALA A 65 11.75 6.71 -11.80
C ALA A 65 13.15 6.19 -12.19
N ARG A 66 13.97 5.75 -11.22
CA ARG A 66 15.26 5.12 -11.48
C ARG A 66 15.07 3.60 -11.50
N ASP A 67 15.42 2.96 -12.61
CA ASP A 67 15.62 1.51 -12.68
C ASP A 67 16.78 1.15 -11.75
N GLY A 68 16.46 0.59 -10.58
CA GLY A 68 17.44 0.19 -9.58
C GLY A 68 16.79 -0.61 -8.46
N ALA A 69 17.49 -1.65 -8.01
CA ALA A 69 17.10 -2.46 -6.85
C ALA A 69 17.36 -1.76 -5.51
N ASP A 70 17.75 -0.48 -5.54
CA ASP A 70 18.27 0.27 -4.39
C ASP A 70 17.20 0.69 -3.35
N PHE A 71 15.93 0.33 -3.54
CA PHE A 71 14.88 0.64 -2.57
C PHE A 71 14.67 -0.49 -1.57
N ILE A 72 14.84 -0.13 -0.31
CA ILE A 72 14.57 -0.97 0.85
C ILE A 72 13.06 -1.10 0.98
N SER A 73 12.55 -2.32 0.80
CA SER A 73 11.20 -2.65 1.22
C SER A 73 11.13 -2.62 2.75
N VAL A 74 10.07 -2.03 3.28
CA VAL A 74 9.86 -1.91 4.72
C VAL A 74 8.69 -2.78 5.13
N GLU A 75 8.85 -3.52 6.21
CA GLU A 75 7.73 -4.26 6.78
C GLU A 75 6.73 -3.27 7.36
N VAL A 76 5.46 -3.49 7.02
CA VAL A 76 4.31 -2.74 7.53
C VAL A 76 3.36 -3.68 8.29
N PRO A 77 2.68 -3.19 9.33
CA PRO A 77 1.72 -4.00 10.08
C PRO A 77 0.52 -4.42 9.21
N LYS A 78 -0.01 -5.64 9.41
CA LYS A 78 -1.25 -6.07 8.75
C LYS A 78 -2.45 -5.18 9.08
N GLU A 79 -2.54 -4.70 10.31
CA GLU A 79 -3.57 -3.76 10.76
C GLU A 79 -3.58 -2.48 9.91
N PHE A 80 -2.40 -1.92 9.61
CA PHE A 80 -2.27 -0.75 8.75
C PHE A 80 -2.81 -1.02 7.34
N VAL A 81 -2.55 -2.22 6.80
CA VAL A 81 -3.07 -2.60 5.48
C VAL A 81 -4.59 -2.78 5.51
N ALA A 82 -5.14 -3.35 6.59
CA ALA A 82 -6.58 -3.47 6.76
C ALA A 82 -7.25 -2.09 6.81
N ASP A 83 -6.75 -1.17 7.63
CA ASP A 83 -7.27 0.19 7.77
C ASP A 83 -7.16 0.97 6.45
N LEU A 84 -6.05 0.81 5.73
CA LEU A 84 -5.85 1.42 4.42
C LEU A 84 -6.91 0.96 3.42
N LEU A 85 -7.23 -0.33 3.42
CA LEU A 85 -8.24 -0.88 2.52
C LEU A 85 -9.65 -0.45 2.85
N VAL A 86 -9.96 -0.29 4.14
CA VAL A 86 -11.24 0.28 4.57
C VAL A 86 -11.34 1.72 4.08
N ALA A 87 -10.37 2.56 4.42
CA ALA A 87 -10.39 3.97 4.04
C ALA A 87 -10.40 4.19 2.53
N ALA A 88 -9.64 3.41 1.76
CA ALA A 88 -9.63 3.49 0.30
C ALA A 88 -10.97 3.04 -0.32
N SER A 89 -11.60 2.00 0.23
CA SER A 89 -12.92 1.54 -0.22
C SER A 89 -14.00 2.59 0.09
N GLU A 90 -14.01 3.15 1.30
CA GLU A 90 -14.95 4.22 1.70
C GLU A 90 -14.77 5.49 0.86
N ALA A 91 -13.54 5.82 0.45
CA ALA A 91 -13.23 6.95 -0.41
C ALA A 91 -13.43 6.67 -1.91
N GLY A 92 -13.87 5.45 -2.30
CA GLY A 92 -14.05 5.07 -3.71
C GLY A 92 -12.74 5.05 -4.51
N ARG A 93 -11.61 4.77 -3.86
CA ARG A 93 -10.25 4.77 -4.44
C ARG A 93 -9.73 3.36 -4.70
N VAL A 94 -10.61 2.38 -4.88
CA VAL A 94 -10.23 1.00 -5.25
C VAL A 94 -10.65 0.76 -6.70
N SER A 95 -9.75 0.24 -7.52
CA SER A 95 -10.03 0.00 -8.94
C SER A 95 -10.90 -1.24 -9.20
N ASP A 96 -10.84 -2.24 -8.31
CA ASP A 96 -11.53 -3.53 -8.45
C ASP A 96 -11.81 -4.14 -7.07
N ASP A 97 -13.08 -4.13 -6.65
CA ASP A 97 -13.52 -4.70 -5.38
C ASP A 97 -13.42 -6.23 -5.31
N THR A 98 -13.52 -6.93 -6.46
CA THR A 98 -13.39 -8.40 -6.47
C THR A 98 -11.95 -8.81 -6.23
N ALA A 99 -11.00 -8.15 -6.90
CA ALA A 99 -9.58 -8.34 -6.67
C ALA A 99 -9.18 -7.92 -5.25
N LEU A 100 -9.84 -6.92 -4.68
CA LEU A 100 -9.66 -6.51 -3.28
C LEU A 100 -10.02 -7.63 -2.30
N GLU A 101 -11.14 -8.32 -2.49
CA GLU A 101 -11.51 -9.47 -1.65
C GLU A 101 -10.46 -10.60 -1.75
N GLY A 102 -9.99 -10.88 -2.96
CA GLY A 102 -8.92 -11.86 -3.20
C GLY A 102 -7.60 -11.51 -2.50
N TYR A 103 -7.24 -10.22 -2.48
CA TYR A 103 -6.11 -9.71 -1.73
C TYR A 103 -6.31 -9.90 -0.22
N ARG A 104 -7.45 -9.47 0.33
CA ARG A 104 -7.75 -9.60 1.77
C ARG A 104 -7.62 -11.05 2.25
N LEU A 105 -8.20 -12.00 1.51
CA LEU A 105 -8.16 -13.43 1.87
C LEU A 105 -6.73 -14.00 1.97
N ARG A 106 -5.80 -13.52 1.15
CA ARG A 106 -4.44 -14.07 1.05
C ARG A 106 -3.43 -13.31 1.90
N MET A 107 -3.71 -12.04 2.19
CA MET A 107 -2.74 -11.11 2.77
C MET A 107 -2.99 -10.79 4.23
N LEU A 108 -4.25 -10.77 4.65
CA LEU A 108 -4.67 -10.39 6.00
C LEU A 108 -5.04 -11.62 6.80
#